data_AF-A0A2N1RMZ1-F1
#
_entry.id   AF-A0A2N1RMZ1-F1
#
_cell.length_a   1.000
_cell.length_b   1.000
_cell.length_c   1.000
_cell.angle_alpha   90.00
_cell.angle_beta   90.00
_cell.angle_gamma   90.00
#
_symmetry.space_group_name_H-M   'P 1'
#
loop_
_entity.id
_entity.type
_entity.pdbx_description
1 polymer ?
#
loop_
_entity_poly.entity_id
_entity_poly.type
_entity_poly.pdbx_seq_one_letter_code
_entity_poly.pdbx_strand_id
1 'polypeptide(L)'
;MKNRRLGPDTIMNIISGISIVSWIILGATFIMVAVTNPTSPTMAAGRPGFQGAGTWTTSAIYGLLVFLLILSISGILFNMLRMKRKSDKMRLTPIFSGILSAFALILMSI
;
A
#
# COMPACT_ATOMS: atom_id res chain seq x y z
N MET A 1 10.32 5.72 -38.18
CA MET A 1 8.92 5.24 -38.08
C MET A 1 8.44 5.45 -36.65
N LYS A 2 7.57 6.44 -36.45
CA LYS A 2 7.08 6.88 -35.15
C LYS A 2 5.98 5.91 -34.71
N ASN A 3 6.33 4.95 -33.85
CA ASN A 3 5.40 4.01 -33.23
C ASN A 3 4.51 4.80 -32.24
N ARG A 4 3.58 5.61 -32.77
CA ARG A 4 2.58 6.33 -31.99
C ARG A 4 1.68 5.27 -31.37
N ARG A 5 1.66 5.21 -30.04
CA ARG A 5 0.67 4.43 -29.29
C ARG A 5 -0.71 5.01 -29.62
N LEU A 6 -1.41 4.36 -30.53
CA LEU A 6 -2.80 4.64 -30.88
C LEU A 6 -3.65 3.70 -30.03
N GLY A 7 -3.98 4.15 -28.82
CA GLY A 7 -4.94 3.46 -27.97
C GLY A 7 -4.94 4.01 -26.55
N PRO A 8 -6.12 4.17 -25.92
CA PRO A 8 -6.19 4.37 -24.48
C PRO A 8 -5.53 3.16 -23.82
N ASP A 9 -4.37 3.36 -23.17
CA ASP A 9 -3.71 2.32 -22.37
C ASP A 9 -4.60 2.05 -21.14
N THR A 10 -5.72 1.33 -21.30
CA THR A 10 -6.64 0.97 -20.20
C THR A 10 -5.89 0.30 -19.06
N ILE A 11 -4.88 -0.51 -19.39
CA ILE A 11 -3.96 -1.14 -18.43
C ILE A 11 -3.15 -0.09 -17.66
N MET A 12 -2.71 1.01 -18.29
CA MET A 12 -2.04 2.11 -17.59
C MET A 12 -2.98 2.82 -16.62
N ASN A 13 -4.25 3.00 -17.00
CA ASN A 13 -5.25 3.59 -16.12
C ASN A 13 -5.53 2.68 -14.92
N ILE A 14 -5.60 1.36 -15.12
CA ILE A 14 -5.73 0.37 -14.03
C ILE A 14 -4.51 0.43 -13.09
N ILE A 15 -3.29 0.38 -13.63
CA ILE A 15 -2.06 0.48 -12.82
C ILE A 15 -2.00 1.82 -12.06
N SER A 16 -2.47 2.90 -12.68
CA SER A 16 -2.57 4.21 -12.03
C SER A 16 -3.59 4.21 -10.90
N GLY A 17 -4.78 3.66 -11.12
CA GLY A 17 -5.80 3.50 -10.09
C GLY A 17 -5.30 2.66 -8.92
N ILE A 18 -4.66 1.51 -9.20
CA ILE A 18 -4.01 0.67 -8.19
C ILE A 18 -3.01 1.49 -7.37
N SER A 19 -2.15 2.27 -8.04
CA SER A 19 -1.15 3.10 -7.35
C SER A 19 -1.79 4.13 -6.42
N ILE A 20 -2.85 4.81 -6.87
CA ILE A 20 -3.58 5.81 -6.07
C ILE A 20 -4.21 5.14 -4.85
N VAL A 21 -4.92 4.02 -5.06
CA VAL A 21 -5.57 3.27 -3.98
C VAL A 21 -4.54 2.74 -2.97
N SER A 22 -3.39 2.24 -3.44
CA SER A 22 -2.30 1.80 -2.58
C SER A 22 -1.78 2.92 -1.67
N TRP A 23 -1.63 4.14 -2.19
CA TRP A 23 -1.22 5.30 -1.38
C TRP A 23 -2.27 5.70 -0.35
N ILE A 24 -3.56 5.65 -0.70
CA ILE A 24 -4.65 5.92 0.24
C ILE A 24 -4.63 4.91 1.40
N ILE A 25 -4.50 3.61 1.08
CA ILE A 25 -4.43 2.56 2.10
C ILE A 25 -3.18 2.75 2.97
N LEU A 26 -2.01 3.01 2.38
CA LEU A 26 -0.79 3.28 3.14
C LEU A 26 -0.94 4.46 4.09
N GLY A 27 -1.53 5.57 3.62
CA GLY A 27 -1.81 6.73 4.45
C GLY A 27 -2.76 6.41 5.60
N ALA A 28 -3.86 5.70 5.32
CA ALA A 28 -4.82 5.28 6.34
C ALA A 28 -4.18 4.37 7.40
N THR A 29 -3.43 3.36 6.97
CA THR A 29 -2.70 2.45 7.86
C THR A 29 -1.69 3.20 8.70
N PHE A 30 -0.93 4.12 8.12
CA PHE A 30 0.05 4.92 8.85
C PHE A 30 -0.61 5.79 9.92
N ILE A 31 -1.73 6.45 9.60
CA ILE A 31 -2.50 7.24 10.57
C ILE A 31 -3.01 6.36 11.71
N MET A 32 -3.57 5.19 11.40
CA MET A 32 -4.07 4.26 12.42
C MET A 32 -2.93 3.83 13.36
N VAL A 33 -1.79 3.41 12.82
CA VAL A 33 -0.63 3.02 13.63
C VAL A 33 -0.12 4.16 14.50
N ALA A 34 0.00 5.37 13.94
CA ALA A 34 0.46 6.55 14.68
C ALA A 34 -0.50 6.95 15.82
N VAL A 35 -1.81 6.73 15.62
CA VAL A 35 -2.83 6.96 16.62
C VAL A 35 -2.82 5.87 17.69
N THR A 36 -2.55 4.61 17.36
CA THR A 36 -2.68 3.52 18.32
C THR A 36 -1.41 3.10 19.04
N ASN A 37 -0.24 3.53 18.58
CA ASN A 37 1.06 3.30 19.23
C ASN A 37 1.73 4.63 19.61
N PRO A 38 1.30 5.31 20.69
CA PRO A 38 1.98 6.50 21.18
C PRO A 38 3.36 6.11 21.73
N THR A 39 4.41 6.36 20.95
CA THR A 39 5.81 6.08 21.30
C THR A 39 6.39 7.04 22.34
N SER A 40 5.67 8.09 22.73
CA SER A 40 6.09 9.02 23.80
C SER A 40 5.18 8.94 25.04
N PRO A 41 5.76 8.89 26.25
CA PRO A 41 5.01 8.96 27.51
C PRO A 41 4.15 10.23 27.62
N THR A 42 4.59 11.34 27.01
CA THR A 42 3.85 12.61 26.97
C THR A 42 2.62 12.57 26.05
N MET A 43 2.63 11.76 24.99
CA MET A 43 1.45 11.54 24.13
C MET A 43 0.43 10.62 24.78
N ALA A 44 0.89 9.63 25.56
CA ALA A 44 0.03 8.72 26.31
C ALA A 44 -0.65 9.42 27.51
N ALA A 45 0.08 10.26 28.24
CA ALA A 45 -0.43 10.94 29.44
C ALA A 45 -1.50 12.02 29.15
N GLY A 46 -1.50 12.62 27.95
CA GLY A 46 -2.44 13.68 27.57
C GLY A 46 -3.73 13.21 26.87
N ARG A 47 -3.87 11.91 26.58
CA ARG A 47 -4.97 11.39 25.76
C ARG A 47 -5.47 10.03 26.29
N PRO A 48 -6.37 10.03 27.29
CA PRO A 48 -6.86 8.81 27.95
C PRO A 48 -7.56 7.80 27.02
N GLY A 49 -8.02 8.24 25.84
CA GLY A 49 -8.61 7.39 24.79
C GLY A 49 -7.59 6.69 23.87
N PHE A 50 -6.29 6.97 24.03
CA PHE A 50 -5.18 6.37 23.29
C PHE A 50 -4.49 5.27 24.12
N GLN A 51 -5.25 4.58 24.97
CA GLN A 51 -4.79 3.34 25.57
C GLN A 51 -4.61 2.30 24.45
N GLY A 52 -3.60 1.45 24.58
CA GLY A 52 -3.05 0.61 23.49
C GLY A 52 -4.09 0.02 22.54
N ALA A 53 -3.74 -0.05 21.25
CA ALA A 53 -4.60 -0.48 20.15
C ALA A 53 -5.61 -1.56 20.58
N GLY A 54 -6.90 -1.20 20.59
CA GLY A 54 -7.95 -2.18 20.80
C GLY A 54 -7.87 -3.27 19.74
N THR A 55 -8.28 -4.50 20.06
CA THR A 55 -8.20 -5.67 19.15
C THR A 55 -8.78 -5.35 17.77
N TRP A 56 -9.84 -4.55 17.70
CA TRP A 56 -10.46 -4.12 16.44
C TRP A 56 -9.51 -3.29 15.56
N THR A 57 -8.71 -2.38 16.14
CA THR A 57 -7.80 -1.54 15.36
C THR A 57 -6.63 -2.35 14.84
N THR A 58 -6.09 -3.26 15.66
CA THR A 58 -5.04 -4.18 15.25
C THR A 58 -5.51 -5.08 14.11
N SER A 59 -6.72 -5.64 14.21
CA SER A 59 -7.34 -6.43 13.13
C SER A 59 -7.58 -5.60 11.86
N ALA A 60 -8.01 -4.33 12.00
CA ALA A 60 -8.22 -3.45 10.86
C ALA A 60 -6.91 -3.10 10.13
N ILE A 61 -5.85 -2.77 10.87
CA ILE A 61 -4.51 -2.53 10.32
C ILE A 61 -4.01 -3.78 9.58
N TYR A 62 -4.13 -4.95 10.19
CA TYR A 62 -3.72 -6.21 9.58
C TYR A 62 -4.49 -6.48 8.27
N GLY A 63 -5.82 -6.31 8.29
CA GLY A 63 -6.67 -6.47 7.11
C GLY A 63 -6.30 -5.51 5.96
N LEU A 64 -6.03 -4.23 6.29
CA LEU A 64 -5.58 -3.23 5.31
C LEU A 64 -4.22 -3.61 4.69
N LEU A 65 -3.29 -4.13 5.49
CA LEU A 65 -1.98 -4.58 5.00
C LEU A 65 -2.10 -5.80 4.08
N VAL A 66 -2.94 -6.79 4.42
CA VAL A 66 -3.22 -7.95 3.55
C VAL A 66 -3.86 -7.49 2.24
N PHE A 67 -4.85 -6.60 2.31
CA PHE A 67 -5.49 -6.07 1.11
C PHE A 67 -4.50 -5.29 0.23
N LEU A 68 -3.64 -4.47 0.84
CA LEU A 68 -2.58 -3.74 0.14
C LEU A 68 -1.59 -4.69 -0.54
N LEU A 69 -1.23 -5.81 0.09
CA LEU A 69 -0.34 -6.81 -0.48
C LEU A 69 -0.96 -7.45 -1.73
N ILE A 70 -2.23 -7.86 -1.66
CA ILE A 70 -2.97 -8.43 -2.80
C ILE A 70 -3.06 -7.41 -3.95
N LEU A 71 -3.35 -6.15 -3.63
CA LEU A 71 -3.45 -5.06 -4.60
C LEU A 71 -2.09 -4.79 -5.27
N SER A 72 -1.01 -4.82 -4.49
CA SER A 72 0.37 -4.72 -4.98
C SER A 72 0.71 -5.84 -5.94
N ILE A 73 0.45 -7.10 -5.57
CA ILE A 73 0.69 -8.28 -6.43
C ILE A 73 -0.07 -8.12 -7.75
N SER A 74 -1.34 -7.73 -7.67
CA SER A 74 -2.16 -7.45 -8.86
C SER A 74 -1.53 -6.35 -9.73
N GLY A 75 -1.09 -5.25 -9.13
CA GLY A 75 -0.41 -4.15 -9.81
C GLY A 75 0.91 -4.58 -10.48
N ILE A 76 1.68 -5.46 -9.85
CA ILE A 76 2.91 -6.04 -10.43
C ILE A 76 2.56 -6.93 -11.61
N LEU A 77 1.56 -7.81 -11.47
CA LEU A 77 1.10 -8.68 -12.56
C LEU A 77 0.63 -7.85 -13.77
N PHE A 78 -0.15 -6.78 -13.56
CA PHE A 78 -0.53 -5.89 -14.65
C PHE A 78 0.65 -5.15 -15.29
N ASN A 79 1.66 -4.76 -14.50
CA ASN A 79 2.91 -4.21 -15.04
C ASN A 79 3.65 -5.24 -15.90
N MET A 80 3.73 -6.50 -15.46
CA MET A 80 4.38 -7.58 -16.21
C MET A 80 3.63 -7.91 -17.51
N LEU A 81 2.30 -8.02 -17.46
CA LEU A 81 1.45 -8.26 -18.64
C LEU A 81 1.60 -7.15 -19.69
N ARG A 82 1.90 -5.92 -19.25
CA ARG A 82 2.16 -4.78 -20.12
C ARG A 82 3.55 -4.80 -20.73
N MET A 83 4.56 -5.37 -20.07
CA MET A 83 5.94 -5.40 -20.56
C MET A 83 6.10 -6.37 -21.73
N LYS A 84 5.75 -5.90 -22.93
CA LYS A 84 5.95 -6.62 -24.18
C LYS A 84 7.10 -6.04 -25.01
N ARG A 85 7.64 -4.86 -24.67
CA ARG A 85 8.73 -4.20 -25.39
C ARG A 85 9.86 -3.75 -24.46
N LYS A 86 11.09 -3.76 -24.99
CA LYS A 86 12.34 -3.43 -24.26
C LYS A 86 12.40 -1.99 -23.70
N SER A 87 11.51 -1.09 -24.15
CA SER A 87 11.42 0.31 -23.70
C SER A 87 10.30 0.57 -22.69
N ASP A 88 9.51 -0.44 -22.31
CA ASP A 88 8.42 -0.27 -21.35
C ASP A 88 8.97 -0.14 -19.93
N LYS A 89 8.69 0.99 -19.28
CA LYS A 89 9.05 1.23 -17.88
C LYS A 89 7.98 0.65 -16.95
N MET A 90 8.40 -0.10 -15.94
CA MET A 90 7.55 -0.53 -14.82
C MET A 90 7.25 0.64 -13.88
N ARG A 91 6.02 0.70 -13.35
CA ARG A 91 5.76 1.54 -12.18
C ARG A 91 6.28 0.84 -10.94
N LEU A 92 7.12 1.53 -10.19
CA LEU A 92 7.71 1.00 -8.96
C LEU A 92 6.75 1.04 -7.77
N THR A 93 5.67 1.85 -7.84
CA THR A 93 4.74 2.03 -6.72
C THR A 93 4.16 0.71 -6.18
N PRO A 94 3.61 -0.20 -7.00
CA PRO A 94 3.10 -1.48 -6.49
C PRO A 94 4.20 -2.30 -5.82
N ILE A 95 5.43 -2.28 -6.35
CA ILE A 95 6.58 -3.00 -5.77
C ILE A 95 6.89 -2.46 -4.38
N PHE A 96 7.03 -1.14 -4.23
CA PHE A 96 7.29 -0.52 -2.93
C PHE A 96 6.16 -0.76 -1.92
N SER A 97 4.91 -0.61 -2.35
CA SER A 97 3.75 -0.89 -1.50
C SER A 97 3.71 -2.36 -1.07
N GLY A 98 4.07 -3.29 -1.95
CA GLY A 98 4.19 -4.72 -1.66
C GLY A 98 5.24 -5.00 -0.59
N ILE A 99 6.46 -4.52 -0.79
CA ILE A 99 7.56 -4.69 0.17
C ILE A 99 7.19 -4.12 1.54
N LEU A 100 6.64 -2.90 1.57
CA LEU A 100 6.27 -2.23 2.80
C LEU A 100 5.15 -2.99 3.53
N SER A 101 4.13 -3.46 2.80
CA SER A 101 3.03 -4.24 3.38
C SER A 101 3.51 -5.59 3.95
N ALA A 102 4.35 -6.32 3.22
CA ALA A 102 4.92 -7.59 3.68
C ALA A 102 5.79 -7.39 4.92
N PHE A 103 6.66 -6.37 4.92
CA PHE A 103 7.51 -6.04 6.06
C PHE A 103 6.67 -5.69 7.30
N ALA A 104 5.65 -4.86 7.16
CA ALA A 104 4.76 -4.49 8.26
C ALA A 104 3.97 -5.70 8.81
N LEU A 105 3.50 -6.61 7.94
CA LEU A 105 2.83 -7.84 8.36
C LEU A 105 3.76 -8.74 9.18
N ILE A 106 5.01 -8.89 8.76
CA ILE A 106 6.02 -9.67 9.50
C ILE A 106 6.23 -9.04 10.88
N LEU A 107 6.42 -7.72 10.96
CA LEU A 107 6.60 -7.03 12.24
C LEU A 107 5.40 -7.16 13.18
N MET A 108 4.17 -7.18 12.65
CA MET A 108 2.97 -7.36 13.47
C MET A 108 2.75 -8.82 13.93
N SER A 109 3.40 -9.78 13.28
CA SER A 109 3.28 -11.21 13.60
C SER A 109 4.30 -11.73 14.61
N ILE A 110 5.30 -10.91 14.95
CA ILE A 110 6.34 -11.17 15.95
C ILE A 110 5.88 -10.55 17.28
#